data_AF-G3PZ39-F1
#
_entry.id   AF-G3PZ39-F1
#
_cell.length_a   1.000
_cell.length_b   1.000
_cell.length_c   1.000
_cell.angle_alpha   90.00
_cell.angle_beta   90.00
_cell.angle_gamma   90.00
#
_symmetry.space_group_name_H-M   'P 1'
#
loop_
_entity.id
_entity.type
_entity.pdbx_description
1 polymer ?
#
loop_
_entity_poly.entity_id
_entity_poly.type
_entity_poly.pdbx_seq_one_letter_code
_entity_poly.pdbx_strand_id
1 'polypeptide(L)'
;NPDLLKSPIFTPTTGRQEHGLLNIYHAMEGASHLHILVVKQFEMPLYRKYWPNHILLVLPAVFNNTGVGAARFMIKELSYHNLELERNRLEEQGVRRQDVWPFIVMMDDSCVLWNTHQPTDSSETSDGTNVSLKTVLQQMESTPKISLYAMCGTRRWSSGLARRSPSAPFSRCHLHDFVLLNVDLTQNVHYDLNRYSCEEVDFNLRVNSSGLLLCRFNHFSFMKKHIPVGGNKDFLVKPKLVEMENPTAISPPQYVCAPDSEQTLLDAPAQFLLERFLQSCSHRLFPKAVQNRSNPVLSIDSYLNISPEISVCYINSRPHSTNLNHQGLLFSGLLLYLCDSFVISGLLKKFRFLKGATLCVISQDRSSLRQTIVRLELEDEWQFRLRDEFQTANCVEDRPLYFLTGRHV
;
A
#
# COMPACT_ATOMS: atom_id res chain seq x y z
N ASN A 1 -5.12 14.04 -30.89
CA ASN A 1 -5.90 15.19 -30.35
C ASN A 1 -5.26 15.60 -29.04
N PRO A 2 -4.57 16.77 -28.96
CA PRO A 2 -3.84 17.18 -27.76
C PRO A 2 -4.72 17.36 -26.51
N ASP A 3 -6.04 17.47 -26.68
CA ASP A 3 -6.99 17.55 -25.57
C ASP A 3 -7.48 16.19 -25.02
N LEU A 4 -7.13 15.08 -25.68
CA LEU A 4 -7.60 13.75 -25.26
C LEU A 4 -6.61 13.11 -24.27
N LEU A 5 -7.10 12.85 -23.06
CA LEU A 5 -6.38 12.04 -22.09
C LEU A 5 -6.46 10.57 -22.47
N LYS A 6 -5.32 9.89 -22.36
CA LYS A 6 -5.17 8.51 -22.81
C LYS A 6 -5.51 7.52 -21.70
N SER A 7 -5.16 7.85 -20.47
CA SER A 7 -5.21 6.90 -19.36
C SER A 7 -6.57 6.94 -18.66
N PRO A 8 -7.27 5.80 -18.51
CA PRO A 8 -8.47 5.73 -17.70
C PRO A 8 -8.12 5.95 -16.22
N ILE A 9 -9.02 6.60 -15.50
CA ILE A 9 -8.90 6.91 -14.08
C ILE A 9 -9.71 5.89 -13.30
N PHE A 10 -9.05 5.17 -12.39
CA PHE A 10 -9.67 4.25 -11.46
C PHE A 10 -9.61 4.82 -10.05
N THR A 11 -10.74 4.77 -9.34
CA THR A 11 -10.84 5.13 -7.94
C THR A 11 -11.40 3.95 -7.14
N PRO A 12 -10.58 3.25 -6.33
CA PRO A 12 -11.09 2.25 -5.42
C PRO A 12 -11.89 2.93 -4.31
N THR A 13 -13.08 2.41 -4.01
CA THR A 13 -13.93 3.02 -2.99
C THR A 13 -13.57 2.57 -1.59
N THR A 14 -13.79 3.48 -0.64
CA THR A 14 -13.52 3.21 0.78
C THR A 14 -14.71 3.54 1.68
N GLY A 15 -15.95 3.32 1.22
CA GLY A 15 -17.15 3.66 2.00
C GLY A 15 -17.39 5.15 2.21
N ARG A 16 -16.84 6.00 1.33
CA ARG A 16 -16.94 7.47 1.40
C ARG A 16 -17.90 8.04 0.35
N GLN A 17 -18.97 7.34 0.01
CA GLN A 17 -19.93 7.76 -1.02
C GLN A 17 -20.43 9.21 -0.84
N GLU A 18 -20.58 9.73 0.38
CA GLU A 18 -21.16 11.07 0.59
C GLU A 18 -20.12 12.19 0.48
N HIS A 19 -18.85 11.88 0.70
CA HIS A 19 -17.82 12.89 1.01
C HIS A 19 -16.49 12.69 0.31
N GLY A 20 -16.24 11.49 -0.23
CA GLY A 20 -15.02 11.08 -0.90
C GLY A 20 -14.87 11.83 -2.21
N LEU A 21 -15.72 11.50 -3.18
CA LEU A 21 -15.42 11.82 -4.57
C LEU A 21 -15.38 13.32 -4.86
N LEU A 22 -14.36 13.67 -5.65
CA LEU A 22 -14.21 14.95 -6.30
C LEU A 22 -15.13 15.03 -7.53
N ASN A 23 -15.63 16.23 -7.83
CA ASN A 23 -16.23 16.50 -9.12
C ASN A 23 -15.14 16.46 -10.22
N ILE A 24 -14.95 15.26 -10.78
CA ILE A 24 -13.89 15.01 -11.75
C ILE A 24 -14.12 15.81 -13.03
N TYR A 25 -15.36 16.05 -13.46
CA TYR A 25 -15.66 16.86 -14.64
C TYR A 25 -15.02 18.25 -14.58
N HIS A 26 -15.12 18.93 -13.44
CA HIS A 26 -14.45 20.22 -13.24
C HIS A 26 -12.93 20.08 -13.09
N ALA A 27 -12.45 19.06 -12.40
CA ALA A 27 -11.00 18.79 -12.31
C ALA A 27 -10.37 18.50 -13.69
N MET A 28 -11.18 18.01 -14.63
CA MET A 28 -10.81 17.76 -16.02
C MET A 28 -11.08 18.94 -16.96
N GLU A 29 -11.55 20.09 -16.46
CA GLU A 29 -11.93 21.26 -17.28
C GLU A 29 -12.93 20.92 -18.40
N GLY A 30 -13.81 19.94 -18.16
CA GLY A 30 -14.76 19.45 -19.17
C GLY A 30 -14.15 18.58 -20.28
N ALA A 31 -12.86 18.26 -20.24
CA ALA A 31 -12.24 17.36 -21.20
C ALA A 31 -12.83 15.94 -21.10
N SER A 32 -12.93 15.24 -22.23
CA SER A 32 -13.36 13.85 -22.25
C SER A 32 -12.38 12.97 -21.46
N HIS A 33 -12.94 12.15 -20.57
CA HIS A 33 -12.17 11.26 -19.70
C HIS A 33 -12.99 10.01 -19.39
N LEU A 34 -12.31 8.92 -19.06
CA LEU A 34 -12.91 7.70 -18.56
C LEU A 34 -12.61 7.59 -17.06
N HIS A 35 -13.65 7.69 -16.22
CA HIS A 35 -13.54 7.51 -14.78
C HIS A 35 -14.37 6.32 -14.32
N ILE A 36 -13.71 5.38 -13.65
CA ILE A 36 -14.29 4.12 -13.18
C ILE A 36 -14.14 4.06 -11.67
N LEU A 37 -15.27 3.97 -10.99
CA LEU A 37 -15.32 3.72 -9.55
C LEU A 37 -15.32 2.22 -9.32
N VAL A 38 -14.36 1.72 -8.54
CA VAL A 38 -14.29 0.29 -8.21
C VAL A 38 -14.92 0.08 -6.84
N VAL A 39 -16.15 -0.42 -6.87
CA VAL A 39 -17.03 -0.50 -5.70
C VAL A 39 -17.12 -1.92 -5.16
N LYS A 40 -17.16 -2.06 -3.84
CA LYS A 40 -17.56 -3.33 -3.24
C LYS A 40 -19.04 -3.58 -3.51
N GLN A 41 -19.44 -4.84 -3.59
CA GLN A 41 -20.81 -5.22 -3.94
C GLN A 41 -21.84 -4.57 -3.00
N PHE A 42 -21.60 -4.61 -1.68
CA PHE A 42 -22.54 -4.06 -0.70
C PHE A 42 -22.63 -2.53 -0.74
N GLU A 43 -21.61 -1.85 -1.26
CA GLU A 43 -21.57 -0.39 -1.40
C GLU A 43 -22.28 0.10 -2.67
N MET A 44 -22.52 -0.78 -3.64
CA MET A 44 -23.10 -0.44 -4.94
C MET A 44 -24.40 0.40 -4.84
N PRO A 45 -25.41 0.05 -4.01
CA PRO A 45 -26.63 0.84 -3.92
C PRO A 45 -26.38 2.28 -3.45
N LEU A 46 -25.43 2.46 -2.53
CA LEU A 46 -25.05 3.77 -2.00
C LEU A 46 -24.35 4.61 -3.08
N TYR A 47 -23.38 4.04 -3.80
CA TYR A 47 -22.71 4.76 -4.87
C TYR A 47 -23.64 5.09 -6.05
N ARG A 48 -24.61 4.23 -6.38
CA ARG A 48 -25.64 4.57 -7.39
C ARG A 48 -26.51 5.75 -6.95
N LYS A 49 -26.82 5.86 -5.66
CA LYS A 49 -27.61 6.96 -5.11
C LYS A 49 -26.84 8.29 -5.16
N TYR A 50 -25.60 8.30 -4.68
CA TYR A 50 -24.80 9.54 -4.58
C TYR A 50 -24.14 9.94 -5.91
N TRP A 51 -23.83 8.97 -6.78
CA TRP A 51 -23.05 9.16 -8.00
C TRP A 51 -23.67 8.45 -9.21
N PRO A 52 -24.93 8.76 -9.58
CA PRO A 52 -25.67 8.01 -10.60
C PRO A 52 -25.05 8.05 -12.00
N ASN A 53 -24.23 9.07 -12.28
CA ASN A 53 -23.62 9.29 -13.60
C ASN A 53 -22.20 8.70 -13.74
N HIS A 54 -21.71 7.93 -12.76
CA HIS A 54 -20.38 7.33 -12.80
C HIS A 54 -20.41 5.87 -13.27
N ILE A 55 -19.36 5.43 -13.94
CA ILE A 55 -19.18 4.03 -14.30
C ILE A 55 -18.75 3.27 -13.06
N LEU A 56 -19.53 2.26 -12.67
CA LEU A 56 -19.26 1.42 -11.50
C LEU A 56 -18.72 0.06 -11.97
N LEU A 57 -17.49 -0.26 -11.59
CA LEU A 57 -16.95 -1.61 -11.63
C LEU A 57 -17.22 -2.27 -10.28
N VAL A 58 -18.22 -3.15 -10.24
CA VAL A 58 -18.65 -3.81 -8.99
C VAL A 58 -17.83 -5.08 -8.76
N LEU A 59 -17.08 -5.12 -7.65
CA LEU A 59 -16.34 -6.30 -7.25
C LEU A 59 -17.29 -7.38 -6.71
N PRO A 60 -17.00 -8.68 -6.94
CA PRO A 60 -17.78 -9.78 -6.38
C PRO A 60 -17.86 -9.77 -4.84
N ALA A 61 -18.89 -10.43 -4.30
CA ALA A 61 -19.19 -10.48 -2.86
C ALA A 61 -18.00 -10.94 -1.99
N VAL A 62 -17.14 -11.81 -2.52
CA VAL A 62 -15.93 -12.31 -1.84
C VAL A 62 -14.98 -11.18 -1.41
N PHE A 63 -15.01 -10.03 -2.08
CA PHE A 63 -14.16 -8.88 -1.77
C PHE A 63 -14.78 -7.91 -0.75
N ASN A 64 -16.02 -8.14 -0.29
CA ASN A 64 -16.72 -7.20 0.60
C ASN A 64 -15.91 -6.92 1.89
N ASN A 65 -15.30 -7.96 2.45
CA ASN A 65 -14.53 -7.84 3.69
C ASN A 65 -13.05 -7.52 3.46
N THR A 66 -12.56 -7.52 2.21
CA THR A 66 -11.14 -7.31 1.89
C THR A 66 -10.72 -5.84 1.99
N GLY A 67 -9.42 -5.61 2.14
CA GLY A 67 -8.84 -4.27 2.18
C GLY A 67 -8.73 -3.59 0.81
N VAL A 68 -8.27 -2.34 0.79
CA VAL A 68 -8.05 -1.58 -0.46
C VAL A 68 -6.96 -2.20 -1.36
N GLY A 69 -6.06 -3.03 -0.79
CA GLY A 69 -5.10 -3.81 -1.54
C GLY A 69 -5.76 -4.74 -2.57
N ALA A 70 -6.87 -5.38 -2.21
CA ALA A 70 -7.65 -6.21 -3.13
C ALA A 70 -8.25 -5.41 -4.28
N ALA A 71 -8.83 -4.24 -3.99
CA ALA A 71 -9.40 -3.39 -5.03
C ALA A 71 -8.34 -2.92 -6.04
N ARG A 72 -7.16 -2.50 -5.55
CA ARG A 72 -6.03 -2.12 -6.42
C ARG A 72 -5.44 -3.29 -7.20
N PHE A 73 -5.37 -4.48 -6.60
CA PHE A 73 -5.01 -5.69 -7.31
C PHE A 73 -5.97 -5.94 -8.48
N MET A 74 -7.28 -5.94 -8.23
CA MET A 74 -8.29 -6.20 -9.26
C MET A 74 -8.26 -5.16 -10.37
N ILE A 75 -8.08 -3.87 -10.04
CA ILE A 75 -7.89 -2.80 -11.02
C ILE A 75 -6.71 -3.12 -11.93
N LYS A 76 -5.55 -3.43 -11.36
CA LYS A 76 -4.32 -3.70 -12.12
C LYS A 76 -4.48 -4.92 -13.03
N GLU A 77 -4.97 -6.05 -12.50
CA GLU A 77 -5.09 -7.29 -13.26
C GLU A 77 -6.12 -7.15 -14.39
N LEU A 78 -7.27 -6.52 -14.13
CA LEU A 78 -8.26 -6.21 -15.17
C LEU A 78 -7.67 -5.30 -16.25
N SER A 79 -6.92 -4.27 -15.84
CA SER A 79 -6.33 -3.31 -16.78
C SER A 79 -5.24 -3.96 -17.65
N TYR A 80 -4.44 -4.86 -17.07
CA TYR A 80 -3.47 -5.64 -17.85
C TYR A 80 -4.16 -6.59 -18.83
N HIS A 81 -5.20 -7.30 -18.39
CA HIS A 81 -5.98 -8.16 -19.29
C HIS A 81 -6.60 -7.36 -20.45
N ASN A 82 -7.20 -6.20 -20.16
CA ASN A 82 -7.75 -5.32 -21.19
C ASN A 82 -6.68 -4.78 -22.14
N LEU A 83 -5.46 -4.49 -21.65
CA LEU A 83 -4.34 -4.12 -22.51
C LEU A 83 -4.01 -5.21 -23.53
N GLU A 84 -3.97 -6.48 -23.10
CA GLU A 84 -3.70 -7.60 -24.01
C GLU A 84 -4.81 -7.80 -25.04
N LEU A 85 -6.08 -7.63 -24.65
CA LEU A 85 -7.20 -7.64 -25.59
C LEU A 85 -7.12 -6.52 -26.61
N GLU A 86 -6.78 -5.31 -26.17
CA GLU A 86 -6.66 -4.15 -27.06
C GLU A 86 -5.46 -4.29 -28.00
N ARG A 87 -4.35 -4.86 -27.53
CA ARG A 87 -3.21 -5.22 -28.36
C ARG A 87 -3.61 -6.19 -29.46
N ASN A 88 -4.36 -7.25 -29.15
CA ASN A 88 -4.84 -8.20 -30.15
C ASN A 88 -5.75 -7.50 -31.19
N ARG A 89 -6.70 -6.68 -30.73
CA ARG A 89 -7.64 -5.95 -31.59
C ARG A 89 -6.93 -4.98 -32.55
N LEU A 90 -5.88 -4.30 -32.08
CA LEU A 90 -5.13 -3.32 -32.87
C LEU A 90 -4.05 -3.98 -33.75
N GLU A 91 -3.52 -5.13 -33.36
CA GLU A 91 -2.60 -5.94 -34.15
C GLU A 91 -3.27 -6.45 -35.44
N GLU A 92 -4.55 -6.83 -35.37
CA GLU A 92 -5.37 -7.13 -36.55
C GLU A 92 -5.48 -5.93 -37.53
N GLN A 93 -5.25 -4.72 -37.05
CA GLN A 93 -5.26 -3.47 -37.82
C GLN A 93 -3.85 -3.00 -38.22
N GLY A 94 -2.82 -3.82 -37.96
CA GLY A 94 -1.42 -3.54 -38.32
C GLY A 94 -0.67 -2.64 -37.33
N VAL A 95 -1.23 -2.34 -36.16
CA VAL A 95 -0.55 -1.58 -35.09
C VAL A 95 0.35 -2.52 -34.30
N ARG A 96 1.58 -2.08 -33.99
CA ARG A 96 2.50 -2.90 -33.19
C ARG A 96 2.05 -2.91 -31.73
N ARG A 97 2.17 -4.06 -31.05
CA ARG A 97 1.74 -4.23 -29.65
C ARG A 97 2.38 -3.21 -28.68
N GLN A 98 3.63 -2.81 -28.92
CA GLN A 98 4.34 -1.82 -28.11
C GLN A 98 3.84 -0.38 -28.29
N ASP A 99 3.07 -0.10 -29.34
CA ASP A 99 2.52 1.23 -29.61
C ASP A 99 1.17 1.43 -28.89
N VAL A 100 0.61 0.37 -28.30
CA VAL A 100 -0.63 0.42 -27.51
C VAL A 100 -0.34 0.99 -26.12
N TRP A 101 -1.12 1.99 -25.70
CA TRP A 101 -0.92 2.75 -24.47
C TRP A 101 -1.14 1.89 -23.20
N PRO A 102 -0.12 1.65 -22.36
CA PRO A 102 -0.20 0.69 -21.26
C PRO A 102 -0.49 1.33 -19.89
N PHE A 103 -0.98 2.57 -19.84
CA PHE A 103 -1.12 3.29 -18.57
C PHE A 103 -2.57 3.42 -18.10
N ILE A 104 -2.71 3.34 -16.78
CA ILE A 104 -3.92 3.73 -16.04
C ILE A 104 -3.55 4.73 -14.96
N VAL A 105 -4.51 5.53 -14.51
CA VAL A 105 -4.37 6.38 -13.32
C VAL A 105 -5.10 5.71 -12.18
N MET A 106 -4.41 5.44 -11.08
CA MET A 106 -5.04 5.05 -9.81
C MET A 106 -5.00 6.24 -8.84
N MET A 107 -6.17 6.63 -8.37
CA MET A 107 -6.35 7.79 -7.51
C MET A 107 -7.29 7.46 -6.35
N ASP A 108 -6.86 7.75 -5.12
CA ASP A 108 -7.70 7.62 -3.93
C ASP A 108 -8.88 8.62 -3.97
N ASP A 109 -10.02 8.22 -3.41
CA ASP A 109 -11.25 9.02 -3.40
C ASP A 109 -11.09 10.35 -2.65
N SER A 110 -10.06 10.48 -1.81
CA SER A 110 -9.79 11.69 -1.04
C SER A 110 -8.85 12.69 -1.72
N CYS A 111 -8.34 12.41 -2.93
CA CYS A 111 -7.52 13.36 -3.71
C CYS A 111 -8.43 14.42 -4.36
N VAL A 112 -8.26 15.69 -3.98
CA VAL A 112 -9.24 16.74 -4.34
C VAL A 112 -8.67 17.98 -5.03
N LEU A 113 -7.36 18.22 -4.92
CA LEU A 113 -6.75 19.44 -5.45
C LEU A 113 -5.31 19.16 -5.87
N TRP A 114 -4.86 19.81 -6.93
CA TRP A 114 -3.48 19.76 -7.42
C TRP A 114 -2.92 21.17 -7.50
N ASN A 115 -1.63 21.28 -7.20
CA ASN A 115 -0.87 22.51 -7.22
C ASN A 115 0.38 22.32 -8.07
N THR A 116 0.77 23.36 -8.80
CA THR A 116 2.08 23.46 -9.44
C THR A 116 3.00 24.38 -8.62
N HIS A 117 4.27 24.04 -8.57
CA HIS A 117 5.31 24.77 -7.84
C HIS A 117 6.30 25.30 -8.88
N GLN A 118 6.25 26.61 -9.13
CA GLN A 118 7.25 27.27 -9.97
C GLN A 118 8.46 27.67 -9.13
N PRO A 119 9.69 27.53 -9.65
CA PRO A 119 10.86 28.15 -9.05
C PRO A 119 10.78 29.67 -9.30
N THR A 120 10.29 30.44 -8.33
CA THR A 120 10.33 31.91 -8.40
C THR A 120 11.64 32.44 -7.83
N ASP A 121 12.28 33.36 -8.58
CA ASP A 121 13.55 34.03 -8.25
C ASP A 121 13.41 35.16 -7.22
N SER A 122 12.24 35.37 -6.61
CA SER A 122 12.02 36.48 -5.67
C SER A 122 10.99 36.14 -4.60
N SER A 123 11.49 36.16 -3.35
CA SER A 123 10.84 36.42 -2.05
C SER A 123 9.32 36.31 -1.89
N GLU A 124 8.97 35.66 -0.77
CA GLU A 124 7.67 35.58 -0.07
C GLU A 124 6.76 34.41 -0.48
N THR A 125 6.77 33.38 0.37
CA THR A 125 5.88 32.20 0.39
C THR A 125 5.67 31.53 -0.96
N SER A 126 6.45 30.48 -1.25
CA SER A 126 6.21 29.56 -2.37
C SER A 126 4.96 28.69 -2.11
N ASP A 127 3.80 29.31 -1.98
CA ASP A 127 2.51 28.62 -2.01
C ASP A 127 2.22 28.28 -3.47
N GLY A 128 2.22 26.98 -3.78
CA GLY A 128 1.99 26.48 -5.14
C GLY A 128 0.65 26.99 -5.70
N THR A 129 0.58 27.20 -7.02
CA THR A 129 -0.63 27.66 -7.69
C THR A 129 -1.54 26.48 -8.03
N ASN A 130 -2.84 26.64 -7.82
CA ASN A 130 -3.82 25.59 -8.15
C ASN A 130 -3.78 25.28 -9.65
N VAL A 131 -3.82 24.00 -9.99
CA VAL A 131 -3.81 23.48 -11.35
C VAL A 131 -4.83 22.36 -11.49
N SER A 132 -5.42 22.22 -12.67
CA SER A 132 -6.39 21.14 -12.96
C SER A 132 -5.72 19.78 -13.02
N LEU A 133 -6.50 18.73 -12.73
CA LEU A 133 -6.06 17.35 -12.91
C LEU A 133 -5.77 17.07 -14.40
N LYS A 134 -6.54 17.66 -15.32
CA LYS A 134 -6.28 17.61 -16.76
C LYS A 134 -4.84 18.01 -17.07
N THR A 135 -4.42 19.19 -16.61
CA THR A 135 -3.08 19.71 -16.90
C THR A 135 -1.98 18.80 -16.32
N VAL A 136 -2.16 18.32 -15.08
CA VAL A 136 -1.22 17.40 -14.44
C VAL A 136 -1.08 16.12 -15.26
N LEU A 137 -2.19 15.49 -15.64
CA LEU A 137 -2.16 14.25 -16.42
C LEU A 137 -1.60 14.46 -17.82
N GLN A 138 -1.97 15.53 -18.53
CA GLN A 138 -1.42 15.84 -19.85
C GLN A 138 0.10 16.03 -19.80
N GLN A 139 0.62 16.71 -18.78
CA GLN A 139 2.07 16.85 -18.56
C GLN A 139 2.74 15.50 -18.29
N MET A 140 2.13 14.65 -17.47
CA MET A 140 2.66 13.31 -17.21
C MET A 140 2.64 12.45 -18.49
N GLU A 141 1.50 12.34 -19.18
CA GLU A 141 1.30 11.52 -20.37
C GLU A 141 2.13 11.97 -21.58
N SER A 142 2.48 13.25 -21.67
CA SER A 142 3.34 13.81 -22.73
C SER A 142 4.84 13.64 -22.44
N THR A 143 5.21 13.06 -21.30
CA THR A 143 6.61 12.87 -20.92
C THR A 143 7.33 11.99 -21.95
N PRO A 144 8.46 12.45 -22.52
CA PRO A 144 9.23 11.64 -23.46
C PRO A 144 9.68 10.32 -22.82
N LYS A 145 9.56 9.22 -23.56
CA LYS A 145 9.94 7.87 -23.09
C LYS A 145 9.23 7.46 -21.78
N ILE A 146 8.01 7.95 -21.55
CA ILE A 146 7.20 7.58 -20.38
C ILE A 146 7.06 6.07 -20.22
N SER A 147 7.00 5.32 -21.33
CA SER A 147 6.91 3.85 -21.35
C SER A 147 8.06 3.12 -20.66
N LEU A 148 9.20 3.78 -20.40
CA LEU A 148 10.30 3.23 -19.59
C LEU A 148 10.02 3.26 -18.09
N TYR A 149 9.07 4.08 -17.64
CA TYR A 149 8.69 4.22 -16.24
C TYR A 149 7.54 3.28 -15.92
N ALA A 150 7.73 2.48 -14.87
CA ALA A 150 6.69 1.60 -14.36
C ALA A 150 5.61 2.40 -13.62
N MET A 151 6.01 3.46 -12.91
CA MET A 151 5.10 4.29 -12.14
C MET A 151 5.54 5.75 -12.15
N CYS A 152 4.59 6.64 -12.34
CA CYS A 152 4.76 8.08 -12.24
C CYS A 152 3.76 8.65 -11.23
N GLY A 153 4.17 9.64 -10.45
CA GLY A 153 3.27 10.29 -9.48
C GLY A 153 3.76 11.67 -9.08
N THR A 154 3.07 12.29 -8.13
CA THR A 154 3.34 13.66 -7.68
C THR A 154 3.60 13.70 -6.17
N ARG A 155 3.97 14.87 -5.64
CA ARG A 155 4.19 15.02 -4.19
C ARG A 155 2.85 15.09 -3.47
N ARG A 156 2.78 14.51 -2.27
CA ARG A 156 1.70 14.90 -1.35
C ARG A 156 2.05 16.27 -0.74
N TRP A 157 1.09 17.19 -0.78
CA TRP A 157 1.27 18.50 -0.14
C TRP A 157 1.48 18.33 1.37
N SER A 158 2.37 19.15 1.92
CA SER A 158 2.58 19.28 3.36
C SER A 158 2.99 20.72 3.69
N SER A 159 2.80 21.16 4.93
CA SER A 159 3.26 22.48 5.38
C SER A 159 4.78 22.67 5.25
N GLY A 160 5.55 21.56 5.30
CA GLY A 160 6.99 21.57 5.03
C GLY A 160 7.34 21.79 3.56
N LEU A 161 6.44 21.47 2.62
CA LEU A 161 6.62 21.71 1.19
C LEU A 161 6.64 23.21 0.86
N ALA A 162 5.74 23.98 1.48
CA ALA A 162 5.62 25.43 1.27
C ALA A 162 6.88 26.19 1.73
N ARG A 163 7.72 25.58 2.57
CA ARG A 163 8.97 26.19 3.07
C ARG A 163 10.19 25.87 2.21
N ARG A 164 10.11 24.92 1.27
CA ARG A 164 11.26 24.49 0.44
C ARG A 164 10.81 24.17 -0.98
N SER A 165 11.15 25.07 -1.90
CA SER A 165 11.08 24.82 -3.34
C SER A 165 11.83 23.52 -3.67
N PRO A 166 11.27 22.66 -4.55
CA PRO A 166 11.94 21.42 -4.91
C PRO A 166 13.29 21.71 -5.58
N SER A 167 14.32 20.97 -5.17
CA SER A 167 15.68 21.15 -5.71
C SER A 167 15.86 20.60 -7.12
N ALA A 168 14.97 19.71 -7.56
CA ALA A 168 15.00 19.10 -8.89
C ALA A 168 13.56 18.86 -9.40
N PRO A 169 13.32 18.94 -10.73
CA PRO A 169 12.00 18.72 -11.32
C PRO A 169 11.47 17.29 -11.12
N PHE A 170 12.39 16.32 -11.03
CA PHE A 170 12.06 14.91 -10.88
C PHE A 170 12.87 14.27 -9.75
N SER A 171 12.35 13.21 -9.17
CA SER A 171 13.08 12.38 -8.21
C SER A 171 12.61 10.93 -8.26
N ARG A 172 13.50 10.00 -7.87
CA ARG A 172 13.17 8.58 -7.71
C ARG A 172 12.87 8.33 -6.23
N CYS A 173 11.59 8.19 -5.88
CA CYS A 173 11.16 7.92 -4.51
C CYS A 173 9.78 7.25 -4.48
N HIS A 174 9.28 6.95 -3.28
CA HIS A 174 7.92 6.44 -3.10
C HIS A 174 6.86 7.42 -3.61
N LEU A 175 5.86 6.84 -4.25
CA LEU A 175 4.67 7.51 -4.76
C LEU A 175 3.48 7.16 -3.87
N HIS A 176 2.53 8.07 -3.73
CA HIS A 176 1.39 7.90 -2.82
C HIS A 176 0.13 8.43 -3.46
N ASP A 177 -0.98 7.73 -3.26
CA ASP A 177 -2.40 8.08 -3.44
C ASP A 177 -2.85 8.55 -4.84
N PHE A 178 -1.92 8.92 -5.71
CA PHE A 178 -2.11 9.39 -7.08
C PHE A 178 -0.95 8.92 -7.96
N VAL A 179 -1.21 7.88 -8.75
CA VAL A 179 -0.19 7.18 -9.53
C VAL A 179 -0.69 6.90 -10.95
N LEU A 180 0.11 7.30 -11.94
CA LEU A 180 0.05 6.81 -13.30
C LEU A 180 0.87 5.52 -13.38
N LEU A 181 0.19 4.38 -13.52
CA LEU A 181 0.76 3.03 -13.48
C LEU A 181 0.86 2.46 -14.89
N ASN A 182 2.04 1.98 -15.26
CA ASN A 182 2.27 1.15 -16.44
C ASN A 182 1.95 -0.31 -16.09
N VAL A 183 0.82 -0.84 -16.56
CA VAL A 183 0.38 -2.20 -16.22
C VAL A 183 1.19 -3.28 -16.94
N ASP A 184 1.84 -2.94 -18.05
CA ASP A 184 2.68 -3.85 -18.84
C ASP A 184 4.01 -4.15 -18.13
N LEU A 185 4.73 -3.09 -17.73
CA LEU A 185 6.00 -3.23 -17.00
C LEU A 185 5.81 -3.85 -15.61
N THR A 186 4.65 -3.62 -14.98
CA THR A 186 4.37 -4.11 -13.64
C THR A 186 3.64 -5.45 -13.62
N GLN A 187 3.48 -6.15 -14.75
CA GLN A 187 2.74 -7.41 -14.82
C GLN A 187 3.19 -8.43 -13.76
N ASN A 188 4.51 -8.55 -13.52
CA ASN A 188 5.11 -9.52 -12.60
C ASN A 188 5.20 -9.05 -11.13
N VAL A 189 4.66 -7.87 -10.82
CA VAL A 189 4.58 -7.33 -9.46
C VAL A 189 3.12 -7.10 -9.14
N HIS A 190 2.60 -7.69 -8.07
CA HIS A 190 1.18 -7.61 -7.74
C HIS A 190 0.95 -6.83 -6.46
N TYR A 191 -0.18 -6.13 -6.36
CA TYR A 191 -0.65 -5.69 -5.04
C TYR A 191 -0.93 -6.90 -4.15
N ASP A 192 -0.75 -6.75 -2.84
CA ASP A 192 -1.15 -7.79 -1.89
C ASP A 192 -2.66 -7.73 -1.67
N LEU A 193 -3.35 -8.80 -2.05
CA LEU A 193 -4.82 -8.95 -1.94
C LEU A 193 -5.31 -8.76 -0.50
N ASN A 194 -4.51 -9.12 0.49
CA ASN A 194 -4.94 -9.11 1.88
C ASN A 194 -4.74 -7.73 2.53
N ARG A 195 -4.01 -6.82 1.89
CA ARG A 195 -3.58 -5.56 2.53
C ARG A 195 -4.75 -4.60 2.78
N TYR A 196 -4.87 -4.13 4.02
CA TYR A 196 -5.83 -3.08 4.38
C TYR A 196 -5.23 -1.69 4.31
N SER A 197 -3.94 -1.55 4.62
CA SER A 197 -3.25 -0.27 4.66
C SER A 197 -1.85 -0.31 4.09
N CYS A 198 -1.40 0.82 3.53
CA CYS A 198 -0.05 0.98 2.97
C CYS A 198 0.28 0.01 1.82
N GLU A 199 -0.74 -0.55 1.18
CA GLU A 199 -0.66 -1.33 -0.06
C GLU A 199 0.13 -0.63 -1.17
N GLU A 200 0.00 0.69 -1.31
CA GLU A 200 0.82 1.45 -2.25
C GLU A 200 2.29 1.50 -1.85
N VAL A 201 2.61 1.66 -0.57
CA VAL A 201 4.00 1.71 -0.11
C VAL A 201 4.67 0.35 -0.37
N ASP A 202 4.00 -0.72 0.03
CA ASP A 202 4.43 -2.10 -0.19
C ASP A 202 4.60 -2.41 -1.68
N PHE A 203 3.64 -2.04 -2.53
CA PHE A 203 3.72 -2.21 -3.98
C PHE A 203 4.88 -1.41 -4.60
N ASN A 204 5.02 -0.12 -4.25
CA ASN A 204 6.12 0.73 -4.74
C ASN A 204 7.50 0.15 -4.39
N LEU A 205 7.65 -0.35 -3.16
CA LEU A 205 8.89 -0.98 -2.70
C LEU A 205 9.22 -2.23 -3.53
N ARG A 206 8.21 -3.06 -3.82
CA ARG A 206 8.34 -4.25 -4.66
C ARG A 206 8.65 -3.92 -6.13
N VAL A 207 8.00 -2.90 -6.69
CA VAL A 207 8.29 -2.40 -8.05
C VAL A 207 9.72 -1.87 -8.14
N ASN A 208 10.12 -1.00 -7.21
CA ASN A 208 11.47 -0.41 -7.20
C ASN A 208 12.55 -1.47 -7.01
N SER A 209 12.34 -2.41 -6.09
CA SER A 209 13.30 -3.50 -5.86
C SER A 209 13.35 -4.52 -7.01
N SER A 210 12.34 -4.56 -7.87
CA SER A 210 12.37 -5.34 -9.12
C SER A 210 13.18 -4.66 -10.24
N GLY A 211 13.86 -3.54 -9.95
CA GLY A 211 14.66 -2.79 -10.92
C GLY A 211 13.84 -1.87 -11.84
N LEU A 212 12.52 -1.78 -11.62
CA LEU A 212 11.63 -0.94 -12.42
C LEU A 212 11.77 0.54 -12.02
N LEU A 213 11.53 1.44 -12.99
CA LEU A 213 11.73 2.87 -12.79
C LEU A 213 10.49 3.57 -12.24
N LEU A 214 10.67 4.27 -11.12
CA LEU A 214 9.67 5.15 -10.52
C LEU A 214 10.06 6.61 -10.75
N CYS A 215 9.09 7.47 -11.07
CA CYS A 215 9.31 8.90 -11.27
C CYS A 215 8.31 9.74 -10.47
N ARG A 216 8.81 10.60 -9.58
CA ARG A 216 8.01 11.63 -8.93
C ARG A 216 8.24 12.98 -9.59
N PHE A 217 7.16 13.59 -10.05
CA PHE A 217 7.11 14.96 -10.56
C PHE A 217 7.07 15.92 -9.38
N ASN A 218 8.16 16.64 -9.14
CA ASN A 218 8.31 17.45 -7.93
C ASN A 218 7.67 18.83 -8.03
N HIS A 219 7.44 19.31 -9.24
CA HIS A 219 6.70 20.55 -9.50
C HIS A 219 5.20 20.39 -9.31
N PHE A 220 4.68 19.17 -9.18
CA PHE A 220 3.28 18.95 -8.85
C PHE A 220 3.12 18.44 -7.44
N SER A 221 2.06 18.88 -6.78
CA SER A 221 1.59 18.25 -5.55
C SER A 221 0.09 18.11 -5.53
N PHE A 222 -0.43 17.08 -4.87
CA PHE A 222 -1.84 16.93 -4.59
C PHE A 222 -2.16 17.14 -3.12
N MET A 223 -3.39 17.56 -2.81
CA MET A 223 -3.94 17.64 -1.47
C MET A 223 -5.01 16.58 -1.27
N LYS A 224 -5.03 16.00 -0.06
CA LYS A 224 -6.08 15.09 0.36
C LYS A 224 -7.08 15.82 1.25
N LYS A 225 -8.36 15.63 0.98
CA LYS A 225 -9.44 16.06 1.88
C LYS A 225 -9.37 15.24 3.15
N HIS A 226 -9.47 15.89 4.31
CA HIS A 226 -9.68 15.17 5.55
C HIS A 226 -11.15 14.71 5.61
N ILE A 227 -11.35 13.39 5.57
CA ILE A 227 -12.67 12.77 5.67
C ILE A 227 -12.68 11.97 6.98
N PRO A 228 -13.58 12.30 7.93
CA PRO A 228 -13.61 11.65 9.23
C PRO A 228 -14.13 10.21 9.16
N VAL A 229 -14.92 9.90 8.13
CA VAL A 229 -15.58 8.61 7.88
C VAL A 229 -14.93 7.84 6.71
N GLY A 230 -15.24 6.56 6.62
CA GLY A 230 -14.75 5.60 5.65
C GLY A 230 -13.26 5.28 5.78
N GLY A 231 -12.72 4.57 4.79
CA GLY A 231 -11.41 3.96 4.86
C GLY A 231 -11.33 2.89 5.93
N ASN A 232 -10.12 2.65 6.42
CA ASN A 232 -9.87 1.71 7.51
C ASN A 232 -10.35 2.21 8.88
N LYS A 233 -10.88 3.44 8.98
CA LYS A 233 -11.32 4.05 10.25
C LYS A 233 -12.69 3.54 10.70
N ASP A 234 -13.56 3.23 9.75
CA ASP A 234 -14.94 2.82 10.02
C ASP A 234 -15.10 1.29 10.05
N PHE A 235 -14.00 0.54 9.90
CA PHE A 235 -14.05 -0.90 10.09
C PHE A 235 -14.26 -1.19 11.58
N LEU A 236 -15.49 -1.58 11.92
CA LEU A 236 -15.94 -1.72 13.29
C LEU A 236 -15.64 -3.14 13.80
N VAL A 237 -14.62 -3.25 14.65
CA VAL A 237 -14.27 -4.51 15.32
C VAL A 237 -15.21 -4.75 16.49
N LYS A 238 -16.00 -5.83 16.42
CA LYS A 238 -17.00 -6.21 17.43
C LYS A 238 -16.81 -7.65 17.90
N PRO A 239 -17.26 -8.00 19.11
CA PRO A 239 -17.35 -9.41 19.53
C PRO A 239 -18.40 -10.15 18.68
N LYS A 240 -18.14 -11.41 18.28
CA LYS A 240 -19.09 -12.21 17.47
C LYS A 240 -20.36 -12.63 18.25
N LEU A 241 -20.27 -12.83 19.56
CA LEU A 241 -21.28 -13.56 20.34
C LEU A 241 -21.90 -12.80 21.52
N VAL A 242 -21.68 -11.49 21.61
CA VAL A 242 -22.31 -10.69 22.67
C VAL A 242 -23.14 -9.59 22.03
N GLU A 243 -24.47 -9.75 22.08
CA GLU A 243 -25.41 -8.61 21.98
C GLU A 243 -25.16 -7.72 23.21
N MET A 244 -24.08 -6.96 23.19
CA MET A 244 -23.87 -5.89 24.16
C MET A 244 -24.69 -4.71 23.70
N GLU A 245 -25.66 -4.31 24.53
CA GLU A 245 -26.44 -3.07 24.35
C GLU A 245 -25.54 -1.81 24.32
N ASN A 246 -24.28 -1.93 24.75
CA ASN A 246 -23.21 -0.94 24.58
C ASN A 246 -21.85 -1.63 24.37
N PRO A 247 -21.38 -1.89 23.14
CA PRO A 247 -20.07 -2.50 22.92
C PRO A 247 -18.99 -1.50 23.33
N THR A 248 -18.27 -1.77 24.41
CA THR A 248 -17.01 -1.07 24.71
C THR A 248 -16.04 -1.26 23.54
N ALA A 249 -15.39 -0.18 23.11
CA ALA A 249 -14.47 -0.23 21.98
C ALA A 249 -13.32 -1.19 22.29
N ILE A 250 -13.15 -2.20 21.42
CA ILE A 250 -12.09 -3.20 21.56
C ILE A 250 -10.76 -2.56 21.17
N SER A 251 -9.82 -2.58 22.10
CA SER A 251 -8.51 -1.96 21.94
C SER A 251 -7.57 -2.83 21.08
N PRO A 252 -6.64 -2.24 20.31
CA PRO A 252 -5.72 -3.00 19.46
C PRO A 252 -4.92 -4.13 20.15
N PRO A 253 -4.50 -4.03 21.42
CA PRO A 253 -3.87 -5.16 22.12
C PRO A 253 -4.74 -6.42 22.21
N GLN A 254 -6.07 -6.28 22.17
CA GLN A 254 -7.03 -7.40 22.22
C GLN A 254 -7.27 -8.03 20.85
N TYR A 255 -6.67 -7.50 19.77
CA TYR A 255 -6.80 -8.06 18.43
C TYR A 255 -5.97 -9.33 18.23
N VAL A 256 -5.12 -9.65 19.20
CA VAL A 256 -4.28 -10.84 19.22
C VAL A 256 -4.37 -11.53 20.58
N CYS A 257 -4.22 -12.84 20.59
CA CYS A 257 -4.29 -13.66 21.79
C CYS A 257 -3.26 -14.79 21.75
N ALA A 258 -3.06 -15.49 22.86
CA ALA A 258 -2.28 -16.73 22.83
C ALA A 258 -3.06 -17.81 22.05
N PRO A 259 -2.39 -18.70 21.29
CA PRO A 259 -3.05 -19.71 20.45
C PRO A 259 -4.10 -20.56 21.16
N ASP A 260 -3.85 -20.89 22.43
CA ASP A 260 -4.69 -21.80 23.23
C ASP A 260 -5.59 -21.04 24.22
N SER A 261 -5.81 -19.73 24.00
CA SER A 261 -6.60 -18.88 24.90
C SER A 261 -8.09 -18.94 24.58
N GLU A 262 -8.93 -19.13 25.61
CA GLU A 262 -10.39 -18.95 25.53
C GLU A 262 -10.76 -17.46 25.55
N GLN A 263 -10.50 -16.73 24.47
CA GLN A 263 -10.89 -15.33 24.33
C GLN A 263 -12.10 -15.15 23.41
N THR A 264 -12.84 -14.06 23.64
CA THR A 264 -13.96 -13.67 22.79
C THR A 264 -13.49 -13.38 21.37
N LEU A 265 -14.06 -14.09 20.41
CA LEU A 265 -13.73 -13.94 18.99
C LEU A 265 -14.28 -12.63 18.43
N LEU A 266 -13.52 -12.03 17.53
CA LEU A 266 -13.79 -10.76 16.88
C LEU A 266 -14.35 -10.98 15.47
N ASP A 267 -15.42 -10.26 15.16
CA ASP A 267 -16.01 -10.19 13.83
C ASP A 267 -15.23 -9.19 12.95
N ALA A 268 -14.00 -9.58 12.62
CA ALA A 268 -13.08 -8.81 11.81
C ALA A 268 -12.07 -9.73 11.12
N PRO A 269 -11.60 -9.40 9.90
CA PRO A 269 -10.61 -10.20 9.19
C PRO A 269 -9.27 -10.28 9.92
N ALA A 270 -8.63 -11.45 9.88
CA ALA A 270 -7.33 -11.73 10.52
C ALA A 270 -6.27 -10.70 10.14
N GLN A 271 -6.14 -10.41 8.85
CA GLN A 271 -5.15 -9.46 8.34
C GLN A 271 -5.42 -8.02 8.80
N PHE A 272 -6.69 -7.61 8.90
CA PHE A 272 -7.05 -6.29 9.45
C PHE A 272 -6.63 -6.18 10.92
N LEU A 273 -6.96 -7.19 11.72
CA LEU A 273 -6.59 -7.26 13.14
C LEU A 273 -5.07 -7.19 13.33
N LEU A 274 -4.31 -7.95 12.54
CA LEU A 274 -2.85 -7.94 12.56
C LEU A 274 -2.27 -6.56 12.22
N GLU A 275 -2.69 -5.94 11.11
CA GLU A 275 -2.17 -4.63 10.70
C GLU A 275 -2.45 -3.55 11.75
N ARG A 276 -3.64 -3.57 12.36
CA ARG A 276 -4.00 -2.63 13.42
C ARG A 276 -3.23 -2.89 14.71
N PHE A 277 -3.04 -4.16 15.08
CA PHE A 277 -2.20 -4.54 16.21
C PHE A 277 -0.76 -4.04 16.02
N LEU A 278 -0.15 -4.30 14.86
CA LEU A 278 1.20 -3.84 14.55
C LEU A 278 1.28 -2.32 14.57
N GLN A 279 0.35 -1.62 13.95
CA GLN A 279 0.36 -0.16 13.91
C GLN A 279 0.31 0.47 15.31
N SER A 280 -0.46 -0.10 16.24
CA SER A 280 -0.66 0.45 17.59
C SER A 280 0.29 -0.10 18.66
N CYS A 281 0.73 -1.34 18.53
CA CYS A 281 1.44 -2.07 19.59
C CYS A 281 2.92 -2.34 19.26
N SER A 282 3.43 -1.90 18.11
CA SER A 282 4.82 -2.16 17.72
C SER A 282 5.86 -1.53 18.65
N HIS A 283 5.53 -0.50 19.44
CA HIS A 283 6.42 0.00 20.49
C HIS A 283 6.73 -1.05 21.56
N ARG A 284 5.81 -2.00 21.80
CA ARG A 284 6.02 -3.15 22.70
C ARG A 284 6.75 -4.29 22.01
N LEU A 285 6.47 -4.48 20.71
CA LEU A 285 7.08 -5.52 19.90
C LEU A 285 8.56 -5.22 19.63
N PHE A 286 8.88 -4.00 19.17
CA PHE A 286 10.21 -3.55 18.79
C PHE A 286 10.70 -2.38 19.67
N PRO A 287 10.90 -2.56 20.99
CA PRO A 287 11.21 -1.46 21.90
C PRO A 287 12.53 -0.76 21.56
N LYS A 288 13.50 -1.46 20.97
CA LYS A 288 14.79 -0.89 20.53
C LYS A 288 14.70 -0.02 19.28
N ALA A 289 13.58 -0.10 18.55
CA ALA A 289 13.36 0.63 17.31
C ALA A 289 12.61 1.95 17.50
N VAL A 290 11.94 2.11 18.65
CA VAL A 290 11.14 3.30 18.97
C VAL A 290 12.04 4.54 18.97
N GLN A 291 11.72 5.50 18.09
CA GLN A 291 12.48 6.74 17.91
C GLN A 291 13.96 6.54 17.56
N ASN A 292 14.36 5.33 17.16
CA ASN A 292 15.72 5.00 16.76
C ASN A 292 15.84 4.87 15.25
N ARG A 293 16.05 6.01 14.57
CA ARG A 293 16.18 6.05 13.10
C ARG A 293 17.49 5.45 12.59
N SER A 294 18.53 5.41 13.43
CA SER A 294 19.85 4.87 13.07
C SER A 294 19.84 3.34 13.00
N ASN A 295 18.95 2.68 13.74
CA ASN A 295 18.80 1.23 13.75
C ASN A 295 17.35 0.86 13.39
N PRO A 296 16.99 0.80 12.10
CA PRO A 296 15.64 0.45 11.68
C PRO A 296 15.29 -1.01 11.99
N VAL A 297 14.01 -1.34 11.89
CA VAL A 297 13.54 -2.74 11.79
C VAL A 297 13.71 -3.19 10.34
N LEU A 298 14.33 -4.35 10.14
CA LEU A 298 14.44 -4.97 8.82
C LEU A 298 13.11 -5.67 8.48
N SER A 299 12.52 -5.34 7.33
CA SER A 299 11.35 -6.02 6.78
C SER A 299 11.73 -6.64 5.44
N ILE A 300 11.44 -7.93 5.26
CA ILE A 300 11.81 -8.67 4.04
C ILE A 300 10.55 -9.00 3.23
N ASP A 301 10.60 -8.72 1.93
CA ASP A 301 9.60 -8.96 0.88
C ASP A 301 8.27 -8.20 1.00
N SER A 302 7.78 -8.01 2.23
CA SER A 302 6.54 -7.29 2.52
C SER A 302 6.81 -6.11 3.45
N TYR A 303 6.18 -4.98 3.16
CA TYR A 303 6.11 -3.83 4.04
C TYR A 303 4.81 -3.83 4.83
N LEU A 304 4.92 -3.73 6.15
CA LEU A 304 3.82 -3.53 7.08
C LEU A 304 4.06 -2.24 7.90
N ASN A 305 2.99 -1.50 8.17
CA ASN A 305 3.09 -0.30 8.99
C ASN A 305 3.20 -0.67 10.48
N ILE A 306 4.42 -0.60 11.02
CA ILE A 306 4.74 -0.95 12.40
C ILE A 306 4.90 0.28 13.32
N SER A 307 4.10 1.34 13.11
CA SER A 307 4.09 2.63 13.85
C SER A 307 4.87 3.77 13.16
N PRO A 308 4.37 5.03 13.21
CA PRO A 308 5.12 6.20 12.76
C PRO A 308 6.41 6.48 13.54
N GLU A 309 6.58 5.90 14.72
CA GLU A 309 7.77 6.10 15.56
C GLU A 309 8.94 5.16 15.21
N ILE A 310 8.68 4.15 14.38
CA ILE A 310 9.64 3.10 14.03
C ILE A 310 10.04 3.25 12.55
N SER A 311 11.34 3.29 12.30
CA SER A 311 11.86 3.28 10.93
C SER A 311 11.99 1.85 10.42
N VAL A 312 11.57 1.62 9.17
CA VAL A 312 11.64 0.32 8.51
C VAL A 312 12.67 0.37 7.37
N CYS A 313 13.55 -0.61 7.32
CA CYS A 313 14.41 -0.88 6.18
C CYS A 313 13.82 -2.07 5.42
N TYR A 314 13.41 -1.83 4.18
CA TYR A 314 12.84 -2.86 3.32
C TYR A 314 13.92 -3.51 2.45
N ILE A 315 13.90 -4.83 2.38
CA ILE A 315 14.72 -5.63 1.46
C ILE A 315 13.82 -6.63 0.72
N ASN A 316 14.07 -6.83 -0.57
CA ASN A 316 13.48 -7.89 -1.36
C ASN A 316 14.48 -9.06 -1.45
N SER A 317 14.02 -10.27 -1.15
CA SER A 317 14.83 -11.48 -1.12
C SER A 317 15.04 -12.11 -2.49
N ARG A 318 14.23 -11.73 -3.50
CA ARG A 318 14.28 -12.34 -4.83
C ARG A 318 15.64 -12.15 -5.50
N PRO A 319 16.08 -13.13 -6.31
CA PRO A 319 17.27 -12.98 -7.15
C PRO A 319 17.19 -11.72 -8.03
N HIS A 320 18.33 -11.06 -8.24
CA HIS A 320 18.45 -9.84 -9.05
C HIS A 320 17.68 -8.61 -8.53
N SER A 321 17.14 -8.67 -7.31
CA SER A 321 16.52 -7.50 -6.69
C SER A 321 17.54 -6.38 -6.46
N THR A 322 17.10 -5.15 -6.72
CA THR A 322 17.86 -3.93 -6.46
C THR A 322 17.48 -3.39 -5.08
N ASN A 323 18.30 -3.70 -4.09
CA ASN A 323 18.08 -3.29 -2.71
C ASN A 323 18.88 -2.04 -2.34
N LEU A 324 18.44 -1.34 -1.30
CA LEU A 324 19.22 -0.25 -0.71
C LEU A 324 20.53 -0.79 -0.12
N ASN A 325 21.58 0.03 -0.18
CA ASN A 325 22.84 -0.31 0.48
C ASN A 325 22.61 -0.33 2.00
N HIS A 326 22.87 -1.48 2.62
CA HIS A 326 22.70 -1.72 4.05
C HIS A 326 24.04 -1.95 4.77
N GLN A 327 25.17 -1.69 4.10
CA GLN A 327 26.49 -1.80 4.72
C GLN A 327 26.60 -0.89 5.94
N GLY A 328 27.06 -1.47 7.05
CA GLY A 328 27.24 -0.77 8.32
C GLY A 328 25.95 -0.54 9.12
N LEU A 329 24.78 -0.93 8.61
CA LEU A 329 23.54 -0.87 9.39
C LEU A 329 23.48 -1.99 10.43
N LEU A 330 23.06 -1.61 11.63
CA LEU A 330 22.65 -2.52 12.69
C LEU A 330 21.14 -2.41 12.84
N PHE A 331 20.43 -3.54 12.80
CA PHE A 331 18.98 -3.57 12.89
C PHE A 331 18.51 -3.77 14.33
N SER A 332 17.46 -3.04 14.71
CA SER A 332 16.83 -3.14 16.04
C SER A 332 15.73 -4.20 16.10
N GLY A 333 15.36 -4.78 14.95
CA GLY A 333 14.45 -5.89 14.83
C GLY A 333 14.39 -6.48 13.43
N LEU A 334 13.73 -7.63 13.31
CA LEU A 334 13.46 -8.34 12.07
C LEU A 334 11.96 -8.66 12.00
N LEU A 335 11.31 -8.29 10.90
CA LEU A 335 9.93 -8.62 10.59
C LEU A 335 9.88 -9.51 9.34
N LEU A 336 9.32 -10.69 9.54
CA LEU A 336 9.15 -11.72 8.53
C LEU A 336 7.65 -12.00 8.38
N TYR A 337 7.03 -11.52 7.30
CA TYR A 337 5.60 -11.71 7.05
C TYR A 337 5.38 -12.65 5.87
N LEU A 338 4.70 -13.78 6.13
CA LEU A 338 4.34 -14.79 5.13
C LEU A 338 5.50 -15.08 4.17
N CYS A 339 6.67 -15.39 4.74
CA CYS A 339 7.95 -15.41 4.02
C CYS A 339 7.88 -16.19 2.71
N ASP A 340 8.35 -15.55 1.63
CA ASP A 340 8.58 -16.23 0.37
C ASP A 340 9.63 -17.34 0.55
N SER A 341 9.56 -18.32 -0.33
CA SER A 341 10.55 -19.37 -0.52
C SER A 341 11.97 -18.83 -0.74
N PHE A 342 12.12 -17.65 -1.34
CA PHE A 342 13.41 -16.99 -1.60
C PHE A 342 14.11 -16.46 -0.34
N VAL A 343 13.39 -16.27 0.77
CA VAL A 343 14.02 -15.98 2.05
C VAL A 343 14.72 -17.26 2.54
N ILE A 344 16.04 -17.21 2.66
CA ILE A 344 16.88 -18.32 3.10
C ILE A 344 17.83 -17.87 4.22
N SER A 345 18.27 -18.80 5.07
CA SER A 345 19.21 -18.54 6.18
C SER A 345 20.44 -17.73 5.72
N GLY A 346 21.04 -18.11 4.59
CA GLY A 346 22.21 -17.41 4.03
C GLY A 346 21.98 -15.94 3.64
N LEU A 347 20.73 -15.54 3.38
CA LEU A 347 20.39 -14.12 3.21
C LEU A 347 20.37 -13.41 4.57
N LEU A 348 19.74 -14.01 5.58
CA LEU A 348 19.59 -13.41 6.91
C LEU A 348 20.93 -13.20 7.61
N LYS A 349 21.89 -14.13 7.43
CA LYS A 349 23.25 -14.05 7.97
C LYS A 349 24.07 -12.84 7.46
N LYS A 350 23.59 -12.15 6.41
CA LYS A 350 24.22 -10.91 5.91
C LYS A 350 23.88 -9.67 6.75
N PHE A 351 22.81 -9.73 7.54
CA PHE A 351 22.36 -8.62 8.36
C PHE A 351 22.88 -8.75 9.78
N ARG A 352 23.12 -7.61 10.42
CA ARG A 352 23.59 -7.54 11.81
C ARG A 352 22.52 -6.92 12.68
N PHE A 353 22.29 -7.51 13.84
CA PHE A 353 21.26 -7.07 14.76
C PHE A 353 21.86 -6.58 16.07
N LEU A 354 21.15 -5.65 16.73
CA LEU A 354 21.48 -5.25 18.08
C LEU A 354 21.21 -6.40 19.04
N LYS A 355 22.06 -6.58 20.06
CA LYS A 355 21.75 -7.48 21.19
C LYS A 355 20.39 -7.13 21.79
N GLY A 356 19.52 -8.13 21.90
CA GLY A 356 18.13 -7.99 22.36
C GLY A 356 17.16 -7.37 21.34
N ALA A 357 17.55 -7.23 20.07
CA ALA A 357 16.63 -6.94 18.97
C ALA A 357 15.46 -7.95 18.96
N THR A 358 14.30 -7.52 18.48
CA THR A 358 13.13 -8.42 18.38
C THR A 358 12.99 -8.99 16.98
N LEU A 359 12.80 -10.30 16.87
CA LEU A 359 12.29 -10.97 15.69
C LEU A 359 10.78 -11.13 15.82
N CYS A 360 10.03 -10.90 14.74
CA CYS A 360 8.62 -11.25 14.61
C CYS A 360 8.42 -12.02 13.31
N VAL A 361 8.04 -13.28 13.41
CA VAL A 361 7.70 -14.15 12.26
C VAL A 361 6.19 -14.34 12.23
N ILE A 362 5.55 -14.05 11.10
CA ILE A 362 4.11 -14.15 10.90
C ILE A 362 3.82 -15.17 9.79
N SER A 363 2.89 -16.08 10.00
CA SER A 363 2.55 -17.19 9.10
C SER A 363 1.05 -17.51 9.11
N GLN A 364 0.59 -18.25 8.10
CA GLN A 364 -0.83 -18.63 7.95
C GLN A 364 -1.29 -19.67 8.97
N ASP A 365 -0.36 -20.45 9.52
CA ASP A 365 -0.64 -21.49 10.50
C ASP A 365 0.61 -21.78 11.37
N ARG A 366 0.40 -22.47 12.50
CA ARG A 366 1.47 -22.82 13.45
C ARG A 366 2.54 -23.73 12.85
N SER A 367 2.16 -24.64 11.94
CA SER A 367 3.10 -25.58 11.33
C SER A 367 4.05 -24.84 10.39
N SER A 368 3.51 -23.99 9.51
CA SER A 368 4.28 -23.11 8.62
C SER A 368 5.19 -22.16 9.39
N LEU A 369 4.73 -21.65 10.54
CA LEU A 369 5.52 -20.80 11.43
C LEU A 369 6.77 -21.55 11.96
N ARG A 370 6.57 -22.76 12.49
CA ARG A 370 7.66 -23.60 13.01
C ARG A 370 8.61 -24.07 11.90
N GLN A 371 8.07 -24.48 10.75
CA GLN A 371 8.87 -24.82 9.58
C GLN A 371 9.74 -23.64 9.13
N THR A 372 9.21 -22.42 9.15
CA THR A 372 9.97 -21.21 8.78
C THR A 372 11.14 -20.96 9.73
N ILE A 373 10.94 -21.12 11.04
CA ILE A 373 11.98 -20.96 12.06
C ILE A 373 13.14 -21.92 11.81
N VAL A 374 12.83 -23.20 11.59
CA VAL A 374 13.84 -24.24 11.32
C VAL A 374 14.52 -24.01 9.97
N ARG A 375 13.74 -23.76 8.90
CA ARG A 375 14.25 -23.53 7.53
C ARG A 375 15.22 -22.36 7.46
N LEU A 376 15.00 -21.33 8.28
CA LEU A 376 15.81 -20.12 8.31
C LEU A 376 16.90 -20.15 9.38
N GLU A 377 17.06 -21.27 10.10
CA GLU A 377 18.06 -21.46 11.17
C GLU A 377 17.99 -20.33 12.22
N LEU A 378 16.78 -19.87 12.53
CA LEU A 378 16.62 -18.72 13.43
C LEU A 378 17.00 -19.05 14.88
N GLU A 379 16.94 -20.31 15.28
CA GLU A 379 17.26 -20.73 16.64
C GLU A 379 18.76 -20.58 17.00
N ASP A 380 19.63 -20.43 16.00
CA ASP A 380 21.07 -20.23 16.18
C ASP A 380 21.39 -18.86 16.83
N GLU A 381 20.64 -17.82 16.45
CA GLU A 381 20.90 -16.41 16.82
C GLU A 381 19.75 -15.78 17.62
N TRP A 382 18.58 -16.43 17.68
CA TRP A 382 17.38 -15.90 18.30
C TRP A 382 16.83 -16.84 19.39
N GLN A 383 16.63 -16.30 20.58
CA GLN A 383 15.99 -16.99 21.68
C GLN A 383 14.47 -16.85 21.59
N PHE A 384 13.77 -17.98 21.52
CA PHE A 384 12.30 -18.06 21.52
C PHE A 384 11.75 -18.52 22.87
N ARG A 385 10.52 -18.12 23.19
CA ARG A 385 9.76 -18.62 24.34
C ARG A 385 8.35 -18.99 23.92
N LEU A 386 7.78 -20.01 24.56
CA LEU A 386 6.41 -20.45 24.27
C LEU A 386 5.36 -19.35 24.49
N ARG A 387 5.56 -18.50 25.52
CA ARG A 387 4.67 -17.37 25.83
C ARG A 387 4.72 -16.23 24.81
N ASP A 388 5.67 -16.28 23.89
CA ASP A 388 5.92 -15.25 22.89
C ASP A 388 5.30 -15.63 21.52
N GLU A 389 4.40 -16.64 21.52
CA GLU A 389 3.56 -17.05 20.39
C GLU A 389 2.14 -16.47 20.53
N PHE A 390 1.61 -15.97 19.42
CA PHE A 390 0.33 -15.28 19.35
C PHE A 390 -0.44 -15.70 18.10
N GLN A 391 -1.74 -15.45 18.10
CA GLN A 391 -2.62 -15.53 16.94
C GLN A 391 -3.56 -14.33 16.90
N THR A 392 -4.12 -14.01 15.73
CA THR A 392 -5.19 -13.01 15.61
C THR A 392 -6.49 -13.53 16.22
N ALA A 393 -7.24 -12.65 16.87
CA ALA A 393 -8.47 -13.01 17.60
C ALA A 393 -9.74 -13.07 16.72
N ASN A 394 -9.58 -13.26 15.41
CA ASN A 394 -10.71 -13.33 14.47
C ASN A 394 -11.52 -14.62 14.65
N CYS A 395 -12.75 -14.59 14.13
CA CYS A 395 -13.58 -15.78 13.96
C CYS A 395 -12.85 -16.91 13.22
N VAL A 396 -13.04 -18.16 13.67
CA VAL A 396 -12.38 -19.37 13.12
C VAL A 396 -12.62 -19.54 11.62
N GLU A 397 -13.77 -19.11 11.13
CA GLU A 397 -14.14 -19.14 9.70
C GLU A 397 -13.13 -18.40 8.81
N ASP A 398 -12.48 -17.35 9.32
CA ASP A 398 -11.56 -16.51 8.55
C ASP A 398 -10.09 -16.97 8.65
N ARG A 399 -9.80 -18.06 9.38
CA ARG A 399 -8.47 -18.61 9.72
C ARG A 399 -7.54 -17.57 10.38
N PRO A 400 -7.07 -17.79 11.62
CA PRO A 400 -6.20 -16.82 12.26
C PRO A 400 -4.79 -16.82 11.65
N LEU A 401 -4.14 -15.65 11.69
CA LEU A 401 -2.71 -15.52 11.43
C LEU A 401 -1.94 -15.75 12.72
N TYR A 402 -0.86 -16.52 12.64
CA TYR A 402 -0.01 -16.86 13.78
C TYR A 402 1.29 -16.09 13.71
N PHE A 403 1.82 -15.70 14.85
CA PHE A 403 3.15 -15.10 14.90
C PHE A 403 3.92 -15.46 16.15
N LEU A 404 5.24 -15.61 15.99
CA LEU A 404 6.18 -15.91 17.07
C LEU A 404 7.20 -14.78 17.14
N THR A 405 7.50 -14.37 18.37
CA THR A 405 8.53 -13.38 18.63
C THR A 405 9.75 -14.00 19.31
N GLY A 406 10.93 -13.47 18.99
CA GLY A 406 12.21 -13.93 19.53
C GLY A 406 13.14 -12.76 19.85
N ARG A 407 14.18 -13.04 20.64
CA ARG A 407 15.19 -12.03 21.05
C ARG A 407 16.57 -12.42 20.55
N HIS A 408 17.26 -11.49 19.89
CA HIS A 408 18.63 -11.71 19.44
C HIS A 408 19.57 -11.85 20.64
N VAL A 409 20.44 -12.87 20.60
CA VAL A 409 21.40 -13.20 21.68
C VAL A 409 22.53 -12.17 21.78
#